data_AF-L0JM93-F1
#
_entry.id   AF-L0JM93-F1
#
_cell.length_a   1.000
_cell.length_b   1.000
_cell.length_c   1.000
_cell.angle_alpha   90.00
_cell.angle_beta   90.00
_cell.angle_gamma   90.00
#
_symmetry.space_group_name_H-M   'P 1'
#
loop_
_entity.id
_entity.type
_entity.pdbx_description
1 polymer ?
#
loop_
_entity_poly.entity_id
_entity_poly.type
_entity_poly.pdbx_seq_one_letter_code
_entity_poly.pdbx_strand_id
1 'polypeptide(L)' 'MATNETTAGAAETKQFLVTCDSCAYERSATGRAEATRLGTDHHRETGHDPVALEVPASAAGP' A
#
# COMPACT_ATOMS: atom_id res chain seq x y z
N MET A 1 -15.57 20.01 21.38
CA MET A 1 -15.61 18.92 20.39
C MET A 1 -14.18 18.50 20.14
N ALA A 2 -13.75 17.38 20.73
CA ALA A 2 -12.41 16.85 20.46
C ALA A 2 -12.51 16.09 19.14
N THR A 3 -12.02 16.68 18.06
CA THR A 3 -11.71 15.89 16.88
C THR A 3 -10.68 14.89 17.33
N ASN A 4 -11.01 13.59 17.28
CA ASN A 4 -10.05 12.52 17.42
C ASN A 4 -9.03 12.69 16.29
N GLU A 5 -8.04 13.54 16.53
CA GLU A 5 -6.72 13.43 15.96
C GLU A 5 -6.25 12.05 16.41
N THR A 6 -6.63 11.04 15.61
CA THR A 6 -5.84 9.83 15.49
C THR A 6 -4.52 10.32 14.93
N THR A 7 -3.71 10.89 15.81
CA THR A 7 -2.28 10.76 15.74
C THR A 7 -2.09 9.26 15.62
N ALA A 8 -1.91 8.79 14.40
CA ALA A 8 -1.21 7.56 14.15
C ALA A 8 0.18 7.83 14.74
N GLY A 9 0.27 7.65 16.06
CA GLY A 9 1.52 7.74 16.78
C GLY A 9 2.52 6.85 16.05
N ALA A 10 3.77 7.24 16.11
CA ALA A 10 4.92 6.56 15.55
C ALA A 10 4.97 5.05 15.91
N ALA A 11 4.13 4.28 15.26
CA ALA A 11 4.01 2.85 15.25
C ALA A 11 4.25 2.49 13.79
N GLU A 12 5.53 2.38 13.43
CA GLU A 12 6.06 1.93 12.14
C GLU A 12 4.99 1.89 11.04
N THR A 13 4.78 3.01 10.34
CA THR A 13 3.84 3.10 9.23
C THR A 13 4.31 2.14 8.14
N LYS A 14 3.86 0.89 8.22
CA LYS A 14 4.17 -0.16 7.25
C LYS A 14 3.63 0.30 5.91
N GLN A 15 4.54 0.70 5.04
CA GLN A 15 4.24 1.03 3.67
C GLN A 15 4.22 -0.27 2.87
N PHE A 16 3.37 -0.32 1.86
CA PHE A 16 3.25 -1.46 0.97
C PHE A 16 3.41 -0.96 -0.47
N LEU A 17 4.12 -1.71 -1.30
CA LEU A 17 4.20 -1.48 -2.73
C LEU A 17 3.44 -2.59 -3.44
N VAL A 18 2.37 -2.23 -4.13
CA VAL A 18 1.56 -3.14 -4.94
C VAL A 18 2.11 -3.10 -6.36
N THR A 19 2.68 -4.21 -6.82
CA THR A 19 3.27 -4.36 -8.15
C THR A 19 2.59 -5.49 -8.91
N CYS A 20 2.40 -5.33 -10.21
CA CYS A 20 1.97 -6.43 -11.07
C CYS A 20 3.15 -6.96 -11.90
N ASP A 21 3.28 -8.27 -12.02
CA ASP A 21 4.31 -8.88 -12.88
C ASP A 21 3.85 -8.92 -14.36
N SER A 22 2.54 -9.01 -14.58
CA SER A 22 1.95 -9.08 -15.93
C SER A 22 1.90 -7.74 -16.66
N CYS A 23 2.04 -6.61 -15.95
CA CYS A 23 2.02 -5.27 -16.54
C CYS A 23 2.80 -4.26 -15.69
N ALA A 24 3.06 -3.07 -16.22
CA ALA A 24 3.80 -2.01 -15.54
C ALA A 24 3.00 -1.29 -14.41
N TYR A 25 2.11 -1.99 -13.71
CA TYR A 25 1.33 -1.43 -12.62
C TYR A 25 2.14 -1.41 -11.32
N GLU A 26 2.30 -0.23 -10.73
CA GLU A 26 2.96 -0.02 -9.46
C GLU A 26 2.26 1.08 -8.65
N ARG A 27 1.86 0.77 -7.41
CA ARG A 27 1.23 1.72 -6.49
C ARG A 27 1.67 1.51 -5.05
N SER A 28 2.04 2.60 -4.38
CA SER A 28 2.29 2.61 -2.93
C SER A 28 0.98 2.70 -2.15
N ALA A 29 0.92 2.01 -1.03
CA ALA A 29 -0.22 1.96 -0.13
C ALA A 29 0.22 2.15 1.32
N THR A 30 -0.54 2.94 2.07
CA THR A 30 -0.29 3.16 3.49
C THR A 30 -1.08 2.13 4.29
N GLY A 31 -0.48 0.95 4.48
CA GLY A 31 -1.06 -0.15 5.22
C GLY A 31 -1.71 -1.23 4.35
N ARG A 32 -1.89 -2.40 4.96
CA ARG A 32 -2.35 -3.62 4.28
C ARG A 32 -3.74 -3.49 3.67
N ALA A 33 -4.67 -2.80 4.33
CA ALA A 33 -6.05 -2.67 3.85
C ALA A 33 -6.16 -1.84 2.56
N GLU A 34 -5.25 -0.88 2.34
CA GLU A 34 -5.16 -0.13 1.09
C GLU A 34 -4.47 -0.96 0.01
N ALA A 35 -3.38 -1.66 0.36
CA ALA A 35 -2.67 -2.56 -0.55
C ALA A 35 -3.58 -3.67 -1.12
N THR A 36 -4.38 -4.31 -0.25
CA THR A 36 -5.36 -5.33 -0.64
C THR A 36 -6.43 -4.75 -1.57
N ARG A 37 -6.91 -3.53 -1.32
CA ARG A 37 -7.90 -2.87 -2.19
C ARG A 37 -7.32 -2.60 -3.58
N LEU A 38 -6.13 -2.03 -3.66
CA LEU A 38 -5.44 -1.78 -4.94
C LEU A 38 -5.22 -3.07 -5.71
N GLY A 39 -4.77 -4.13 -5.03
CA GLY A 39 -4.57 -5.43 -5.67
C GLY A 39 -5.88 -6.04 -6.20
N THR A 40 -6.95 -5.99 -5.40
CA THR A 40 -8.26 -6.53 -5.78
C THR A 40 -8.88 -5.76 -6.94
N ASP A 41 -8.76 -4.44 -6.92
CA ASP A 41 -9.23 -3.54 -7.97
C ASP A 41 -8.52 -3.86 -9.30
N HIS A 42 -7.19 -3.89 -9.28
CA HIS A 42 -6.39 -4.19 -10.46
C HIS A 42 -6.68 -5.59 -11.02
N HIS A 43 -6.80 -6.60 -10.16
CA HIS A 43 -7.20 -7.95 -10.57
C HIS A 43 -8.57 -7.96 -11.25
N ARG A 44 -9.54 -7.21 -10.71
CA ARG A 44 -10.89 -7.15 -11.28
C ARG A 44 -10.91 -6.49 -12.66
N GLU A 45 -10.11 -5.44 -12.85
CA GLU A 45 -10.07 -4.69 -14.10
C GLU A 45 -9.30 -5.42 -15.21
N THR A 46 -8.20 -6.07 -14.85
CA THR A 46 -7.22 -6.60 -15.82
C THR A 46 -7.14 -8.12 -15.85
N GLY A 47 -7.65 -8.80 -14.82
CA GLY A 47 -7.46 -10.24 -14.62
C GLY A 47 -6.03 -10.62 -14.18
N HIS A 48 -5.17 -9.64 -13.88
CA HIS A 48 -3.81 -9.90 -13.42
C HIS A 48 -3.74 -10.18 -11.92
N ASP A 49 -2.64 -10.77 -11.47
CA ASP A 49 -2.41 -11.04 -10.04
C ASP A 49 -1.32 -10.09 -9.51
N PRO A 50 -1.70 -8.94 -8.91
CA PRO A 50 -0.75 -8.02 -8.29
C PRO A 50 -0.30 -8.51 -6.91
N VAL A 51 0.97 -8.29 -6.60
CA VAL A 51 1.61 -8.66 -5.34
C VAL A 51 1.84 -7.42 -4.48
N ALA A 52 1.52 -7.49 -3.19
CA ALA A 52 1.80 -6.43 -2.22
C ALA A 52 3.05 -6.75 -1.40
N LEU A 53 4.08 -5.90 -1.53
CA LEU A 53 5.35 -6.02 -0.85
C LEU A 53 5.42 -5.04 0.33
N GLU A 54 5.74 -5.51 1.53
CA GLU A 54 6.00 -4.65 2.69
C GLU A 54 7.33 -3.91 2.49
N VAL A 55 7.29 -2.58 2.42
CA VAL A 55 8.47 -1.73 2.29
C VAL A 55 8.71 -0.96 3.60
N PRO A 56 9.94 -1.02 4.17
CA PRO A 56 10.26 -0.24 5.35
C PRO A 56 10.23 1.26 5.00
N ALA A 57 9.61 2.06 5.86
CA ALA A 57 9.51 3.52 5.69
C ALA A 57 10.87 4.23 5.58
N SER A 58 11.97 3.53 5.88
CA SER A 58 13.36 4.00 5.84
C SER A 58 14.06 3.87 4.48
N ALA A 59 13.38 3.37 3.42
CA ALA A 59 13.97 3.24 2.09
C ALA A 59 13.81 4.50 1.21
N ALA A 60 13.02 5.48 1.65
CA ALA A 60 13.11 6.85 1.12
C ALA A 60 14.35 7.51 1.72
N GLY A 61 15.49 7.42 1.03
CA GLY A 61 16.73 8.09 1.42
C GLY A 61 16.58 9.61 1.51
N PRO A 62 17.53 10.30 2.18
CA PRO A 62 17.51 11.74 2.46
C PRO A 62 17.59 12.64 1.22
#